data_AF-A0A4Q2D4Q8-F1
#
_entry.id   AF-A0A4Q2D4Q8-F1
#
_cell.length_a   1.000
_cell.length_b   1.000
_cell.length_c   1.000
_cell.angle_alpha   90.00
_cell.angle_beta   90.00
_cell.angle_gamma   90.00
#
_symmetry.space_group_name_H-M   'P 1'
#
loop_
_entity.id
_entity.type
_entity.pdbx_description
1 polymer ?
#
loop_
_entity_poly.entity_id
_entity_poly.type
_entity_poly.pdbx_seq_one_letter_code
_entity_poly.pdbx_strand_id
1 'polypeptide(L)'
;MGGDFNCHSREWDPDVPHHRTVPILLLETAASLGLEYARPSNSGPTYVSRANANTRSVIDLVFVETSETLSAGVQRETDRQGQSDHIPLSATIQLRHMVPKIKGRTLKPFSDEEKEFVADIVLDMGDLLNYHPTSVNEVEFMTSAIADAFSTAWLKHSSEYTVGPNSKEYWNNECTRTLEEYRRVMSVENHKAFRSAVKAAKRTFFDERIEEIATTNKRPWDLMDWVKERKNPPCEAIQFNGQPCHELNDLWDALHNTYNAASDRPVDLSMLDDLPDEPERQWPEFSLLELRQALDACSSRSAPGPDHITWRHLKQILALPECAGIITALADGCIATGHWPKHF
;
A
#
# COMPACT_ATOMS: atom_id res chain seq x y z
N MET A 1 -30.80 9.83 2.76
CA MET A 1 -31.88 9.42 1.82
C MET A 1 -32.96 10.50 1.87
N GLY A 2 -33.54 10.94 0.75
CA GLY A 2 -34.63 11.91 0.78
C GLY A 2 -35.38 11.97 -0.53
N GLY A 3 -36.68 12.25 -0.46
CA GLY A 3 -37.57 12.29 -1.62
C GLY A 3 -39.05 12.14 -1.26
N ASP A 4 -39.88 11.98 -2.28
CA ASP A 4 -41.31 11.71 -2.14
C ASP A 4 -41.57 10.21 -1.96
N PHE A 5 -42.08 9.82 -0.79
CA PHE A 5 -42.37 8.43 -0.44
C PHE A 5 -43.83 8.05 -0.62
N ASN A 6 -44.72 9.01 -0.94
CA ASN A 6 -46.16 8.79 -1.15
C ASN A 6 -46.82 7.93 -0.05
N CYS A 7 -46.36 8.05 1.20
CA CYS A 7 -46.86 7.25 2.31
C CYS A 7 -47.17 8.12 3.54
N HIS A 8 -48.19 7.72 4.28
CA HIS A 8 -48.73 8.49 5.39
C HIS A 8 -48.58 7.72 6.69
N SER A 9 -48.07 8.39 7.72
CA SER A 9 -47.81 7.82 9.04
C SER A 9 -47.97 8.88 10.10
N ARG A 10 -48.44 8.49 11.30
CA ARG A 10 -48.49 9.41 12.44
C ARG A 10 -47.11 9.89 12.91
N GLU A 11 -46.05 9.20 12.51
CA GLU A 11 -44.67 9.58 12.83
C GLU A 11 -44.24 10.93 12.23
N TRP A 12 -44.83 11.29 11.09
CA TRP A 12 -44.55 12.53 10.35
C TRP A 12 -45.80 13.34 9.98
N ASP A 13 -47.00 12.75 10.07
CA ASP A 13 -48.29 13.40 9.81
C ASP A 13 -49.33 13.01 10.90
N PRO A 14 -49.41 13.76 12.02
CA PRO A 14 -50.24 13.41 13.18
C PRO A 14 -51.73 13.28 12.88
N ASP A 15 -52.22 13.99 11.86
CA ASP A 15 -53.65 14.09 11.53
C ASP A 15 -54.17 12.88 10.74
N VAL A 16 -53.29 11.92 10.39
CA VAL A 16 -53.66 10.74 9.61
C VAL A 16 -54.15 9.59 10.52
N PRO A 17 -55.30 8.96 10.21
CA PRO A 17 -55.81 7.81 10.95
C PRO A 17 -55.02 6.52 10.64
N HIS A 18 -54.06 6.20 11.50
CA HIS A 18 -53.34 4.93 11.68
C HIS A 18 -52.44 4.38 10.54
N HIS A 19 -51.39 3.67 10.97
CA HIS A 19 -50.22 3.24 10.20
C HIS A 19 -50.54 2.08 9.25
N ARG A 20 -50.31 2.30 7.95
CA ARG A 20 -50.25 1.23 6.94
C ARG A 20 -48.90 0.50 7.04
N THR A 21 -48.82 -0.73 6.56
CA THR A 21 -47.60 -1.57 6.59
C THR A 21 -46.38 -0.92 5.92
N VAL A 22 -46.62 -0.08 4.90
CA VAL A 22 -45.57 0.56 4.10
C VAL A 22 -44.71 1.55 4.90
N PRO A 23 -45.28 2.52 5.66
CA PRO A 23 -44.53 3.35 6.58
C PRO A 23 -43.64 2.61 7.59
N ILE A 24 -44.12 1.50 8.13
CA ILE A 24 -43.37 0.70 9.12
C ILE A 24 -42.14 0.09 8.44
N LEU A 25 -42.34 -0.56 7.28
CA LEU A 25 -41.25 -1.13 6.49
C LEU A 25 -40.22 -0.08 6.07
N LEU A 26 -40.66 1.13 5.73
CA LEU A 26 -39.76 2.24 5.39
C LEU A 26 -38.87 2.63 6.58
N LEU A 27 -39.47 2.76 7.77
CA LEU A 27 -38.73 3.09 9.00
C LEU A 27 -37.74 1.97 9.37
N GLU A 28 -38.15 0.71 9.30
CA GLU A 28 -37.29 -0.45 9.56
C GLU A 28 -36.13 -0.53 8.56
N THR A 29 -36.41 -0.29 7.28
CA THR A 29 -35.38 -0.29 6.22
C THR A 29 -34.40 0.86 6.45
N ALA A 30 -34.88 2.07 6.76
CA ALA A 30 -34.02 3.20 7.08
C ALA A 30 -33.13 2.90 8.30
N ALA A 31 -33.71 2.35 9.38
CA ALA A 31 -32.98 1.96 10.58
C ALA A 31 -31.92 0.88 10.29
N SER A 32 -32.22 -0.11 9.45
CA SER A 32 -31.26 -1.14 9.03
C SER A 32 -30.04 -0.58 8.27
N LEU A 33 -30.22 0.59 7.64
CA LEU A 33 -29.15 1.33 6.95
C LEU A 33 -28.46 2.35 7.86
N GLY A 34 -28.77 2.39 9.16
CA GLY A 34 -28.24 3.35 10.12
C GLY A 34 -28.83 4.76 9.99
N LEU A 35 -29.94 4.89 9.27
CA LEU A 35 -30.60 6.16 9.00
C LEU A 35 -31.81 6.37 9.91
N GLU A 36 -32.01 7.61 10.33
CA GLU A 36 -33.16 8.04 11.13
C GLU A 36 -33.91 9.16 10.40
N TYR A 37 -35.23 9.22 10.61
CA TYR A 37 -36.06 10.28 10.05
C TYR A 37 -35.72 11.64 10.67
N ALA A 38 -35.23 12.57 9.85
CA ALA A 38 -34.90 13.92 10.25
C ALA A 38 -36.11 14.84 10.11
N ARG A 39 -36.79 15.08 11.24
CA ARG A 39 -37.97 15.96 11.30
C ARG A 39 -37.60 17.41 10.95
N PRO A 40 -38.34 18.06 10.04
CA PRO A 40 -38.14 19.49 9.76
C PRO A 40 -38.36 20.34 11.00
N SER A 41 -37.51 21.35 11.23
CA SER A 41 -37.62 22.26 12.38
C SER A 41 -38.92 23.07 12.37
N ASN A 42 -39.42 23.41 11.18
CA ASN A 42 -40.68 24.11 10.96
C ASN A 42 -41.77 23.12 10.51
N SER A 43 -42.42 22.44 11.46
CA SER A 43 -43.47 21.43 11.20
C SER A 43 -44.61 21.91 10.29
N GLY A 44 -45.17 20.99 9.48
CA GLY A 44 -46.34 21.20 8.62
C GLY A 44 -46.28 20.34 7.34
N PRO A 45 -47.26 20.47 6.43
CA PRO A 45 -47.35 19.63 5.25
C PRO A 45 -46.17 19.85 4.29
N THR A 46 -45.78 18.79 3.58
CA THR A 46 -44.82 18.86 2.47
C THR A 46 -45.51 18.84 1.11
N TYR A 47 -46.79 18.47 1.07
CA TYR A 47 -47.65 18.53 -0.11
C TYR A 47 -48.93 19.31 0.19
N VAL A 48 -49.35 20.18 -0.74
CA VAL A 48 -50.61 20.93 -0.71
C VAL A 48 -51.26 20.90 -2.10
N SER A 49 -52.42 20.27 -2.21
CA SER A 49 -53.12 20.15 -3.50
C SER A 49 -53.55 21.52 -4.04
N ARG A 50 -53.31 21.74 -5.34
CA ARG A 50 -53.79 22.94 -6.05
C ARG A 50 -55.31 22.96 -6.24
N ALA A 51 -55.93 21.78 -6.33
CA ALA A 51 -57.37 21.66 -6.57
C ALA A 51 -58.19 21.91 -5.30
N ASN A 52 -57.63 21.58 -4.13
CA ASN A 52 -58.25 21.83 -2.84
C ASN A 52 -57.17 22.13 -1.79
N ALA A 53 -57.11 23.38 -1.34
CA ALA A 53 -56.15 23.81 -0.33
C ALA A 53 -56.33 23.13 1.04
N ASN A 54 -57.43 22.40 1.27
CA ASN A 54 -57.63 21.57 2.46
C ASN A 54 -57.00 20.18 2.34
N THR A 55 -56.62 19.75 1.13
CA THR A 55 -55.91 18.49 0.93
C THR A 55 -54.40 18.74 1.10
N ARG A 56 -53.89 18.43 2.29
CA ARG A 56 -52.49 18.61 2.67
C ARG A 56 -51.96 17.32 3.30
N SER A 57 -50.70 17.01 3.07
CA SER A 57 -50.07 15.82 3.65
C SER A 57 -48.56 15.95 3.80
N VAL A 58 -47.97 15.12 4.65
CA VAL A 58 -46.51 14.95 4.73
C VAL A 58 -46.13 13.63 4.03
N ILE A 59 -45.56 13.74 2.82
CA ILE A 59 -45.14 12.60 1.98
C ILE A 59 -43.70 12.69 1.50
N ASP A 60 -43.15 13.90 1.39
CA ASP A 60 -41.71 14.11 1.22
C ASP A 60 -40.98 13.99 2.56
N LEU A 61 -39.98 13.09 2.63
CA LEU A 61 -39.25 12.79 3.87
C LEU A 61 -37.73 12.86 3.63
N VAL A 62 -36.99 13.14 4.70
CA VAL A 62 -35.52 13.13 4.71
C VAL A 62 -35.05 12.23 5.85
N PHE A 63 -34.14 11.31 5.54
CA PHE A 63 -33.47 10.41 6.47
C PHE A 63 -31.97 10.64 6.41
N VAL A 64 -31.34 10.81 7.56
CA VAL A 64 -29.89 11.07 7.71
C VAL A 64 -29.26 10.05 8.65
N GLU A 65 -27.93 9.99 8.72
CA GLU A 65 -27.24 9.13 9.69
C GLU A 65 -27.73 9.47 11.11
N THR A 66 -27.97 8.46 11.95
CA THR A 66 -28.52 8.64 13.31
C THR A 66 -27.72 9.63 14.16
N SER A 67 -26.39 9.69 13.99
CA SER A 67 -25.53 10.66 14.68
C SER A 67 -25.67 12.11 14.17
N GLU A 68 -26.28 12.31 13.01
CA GLU A 68 -26.44 13.59 12.33
C GLU A 68 -27.90 14.09 12.33
N THR A 69 -28.86 13.34 12.89
CA THR A 69 -30.28 13.71 12.92
C THR A 69 -30.52 15.11 13.49
N LEU A 70 -29.78 15.48 14.54
CA LEU A 70 -29.90 16.80 15.19
C LEU A 70 -29.13 17.90 14.45
N SER A 71 -28.02 17.58 13.78
CA SER A 71 -27.18 18.55 13.08
C SER A 71 -27.59 18.80 11.64
N ALA A 72 -28.38 17.89 11.05
CA ALA A 72 -28.84 17.97 9.66
C ALA A 72 -29.72 19.20 9.36
N GLY A 73 -30.28 19.84 10.38
CA GLY A 73 -30.97 21.12 10.25
C GLY A 73 -32.04 21.15 9.15
N VAL A 74 -32.88 20.11 9.07
CA VAL A 74 -33.87 19.96 8.00
C VAL A 74 -34.95 21.05 8.12
N GLN A 75 -35.30 21.71 7.02
CA GLN A 75 -36.33 22.75 6.98
C GLN A 75 -37.21 22.66 5.73
N ARG A 76 -38.48 23.07 5.86
CA ARG A 76 -39.39 23.31 4.75
C ARG A 76 -39.17 24.72 4.19
N GLU A 77 -38.89 24.81 2.90
CA GLU A 77 -38.62 26.06 2.19
C GLU A 77 -39.90 26.59 1.53
N THR A 78 -40.87 27.04 2.33
CA THR A 78 -42.17 27.52 1.83
C THR A 78 -42.04 28.65 0.82
N ASP A 79 -41.07 29.54 1.02
CA ASP A 79 -40.84 30.69 0.15
C ASP A 79 -40.28 30.28 -1.23
N ARG A 80 -39.79 29.04 -1.35
CA ARG A 80 -39.24 28.47 -2.60
C ARG A 80 -40.20 27.52 -3.31
N GLN A 81 -41.43 27.33 -2.80
CA GLN A 81 -42.41 26.42 -3.38
C GLN A 81 -42.80 26.79 -4.83
N GLY A 82 -42.85 28.09 -5.15
CA GLY A 82 -43.20 28.56 -6.49
C GLY A 82 -44.59 28.08 -6.94
N GLN A 83 -44.66 27.41 -8.10
CA GLN A 83 -45.91 26.87 -8.67
C GLN A 83 -46.17 25.39 -8.31
N SER A 84 -45.25 24.75 -7.59
CA SER A 84 -45.35 23.33 -7.21
C SER A 84 -46.42 23.10 -6.13
N ASP A 85 -47.07 21.95 -6.17
CA ASP A 85 -47.87 21.42 -5.05
C ASP A 85 -47.02 20.79 -3.94
N HIS A 86 -45.74 20.52 -4.19
CA HIS A 86 -44.75 20.11 -3.18
C HIS A 86 -43.95 21.30 -2.64
N ILE A 87 -43.72 21.31 -1.32
CA ILE A 87 -42.86 22.26 -0.61
C ILE A 87 -41.46 21.67 -0.51
N PRO A 88 -40.43 22.32 -1.09
CA PRO A 88 -39.06 21.82 -1.04
C PRO A 88 -38.54 21.66 0.40
N LEU A 89 -37.73 20.63 0.61
CA LEU A 89 -37.01 20.39 1.86
C LEU A 89 -35.52 20.71 1.67
N SER A 90 -34.94 21.46 2.61
CA SER A 90 -33.50 21.69 2.71
C SER A 90 -32.92 20.90 3.88
N ALA A 91 -31.69 20.41 3.73
CA ALA A 91 -30.93 19.73 4.78
C ALA A 91 -29.45 20.06 4.64
N THR A 92 -28.75 20.25 5.76
CA THR A 92 -27.33 20.57 5.83
C THR A 92 -26.58 19.39 6.42
N ILE A 93 -25.89 18.63 5.57
CA ILE A 93 -25.07 17.48 6.03
C ILE A 93 -23.63 17.96 6.20
N GLN A 94 -23.08 17.77 7.39
CA GLN A 94 -21.67 18.08 7.64
C GLN A 94 -20.81 16.94 7.06
N LEU A 95 -20.24 17.17 5.89
CA LEU A 95 -19.25 16.24 5.35
C LEU A 95 -18.06 16.23 6.31
N ARG A 96 -17.86 15.12 7.03
CA ARG A 96 -16.63 14.92 7.80
C ARG A 96 -15.46 15.18 6.86
N HIS A 97 -14.57 16.10 7.23
CA HIS A 97 -13.34 16.33 6.49
C HIS A 97 -12.73 14.96 6.19
N MET A 98 -12.58 14.63 4.91
CA MET A 98 -11.74 13.50 4.52
C MET A 98 -10.34 13.84 5.02
N VAL A 99 -10.01 13.37 6.22
CA VAL A 99 -8.64 13.45 6.72
C VAL A 99 -7.82 12.70 5.68
N PRO A 100 -6.92 13.39 4.94
CA PRO A 100 -6.08 12.72 3.98
C PRO A 100 -5.35 11.61 4.72
N LYS A 101 -5.55 10.35 4.33
CA LYS A 101 -4.77 9.26 4.89
C LYS A 101 -3.32 9.52 4.47
N ILE A 102 -2.49 9.95 5.42
CA ILE A 102 -1.04 9.98 5.27
C ILE A 102 -0.64 8.55 4.93
N LYS A 103 -0.10 8.32 3.72
CA LYS A 103 0.30 6.97 3.29
C LYS A 103 1.72 6.63 3.71
N GLY A 104 2.56 7.64 3.92
CA GLY A 104 3.94 7.44 4.36
C GLY A 104 4.74 8.73 4.33
N ARG A 105 6.06 8.56 4.47
CA ARG A 105 7.05 9.63 4.39
C ARG A 105 7.95 9.39 3.20
N THR A 106 8.44 10.45 2.58
CA THR A 106 9.37 10.38 1.45
C THR A 106 10.46 11.43 1.63
N LEU A 107 11.67 11.04 1.27
CA LEU A 107 12.80 11.94 1.11
C LEU A 107 12.97 12.20 -0.39
N LYS A 108 13.07 13.47 -0.79
CA LYS A 108 13.15 13.81 -2.20
C LYS A 108 14.58 13.56 -2.71
N PRO A 109 14.77 12.81 -3.80
CA PRO A 109 16.10 12.61 -4.36
C PRO A 109 16.77 13.94 -4.75
N PHE A 110 18.06 14.06 -4.42
CA PHE A 110 18.93 15.20 -4.70
C PHE A 110 18.50 16.52 -4.03
N SER A 111 17.63 16.47 -3.03
CA SER A 111 17.24 17.66 -2.27
C SER A 111 18.27 17.99 -1.19
N ASP A 112 18.17 19.19 -0.62
CA ASP A 112 19.07 19.58 0.47
C ASP A 112 18.75 18.78 1.74
N GLU A 113 17.48 18.41 1.96
CA GLU A 113 17.04 17.52 3.03
C GLU A 113 17.65 16.11 2.89
N GLU A 114 17.86 15.59 1.67
CA GLU A 114 18.57 14.32 1.45
C GLU A 114 20.04 14.42 1.89
N LYS A 115 20.69 15.56 1.66
CA LYS A 115 22.08 15.78 2.08
C LYS A 115 22.17 15.92 3.60
N GLU A 116 21.25 16.64 4.21
CA GLU A 116 21.17 16.79 5.67
C GLU A 116 20.85 15.45 6.35
N PHE A 117 19.98 14.63 5.76
CA PHE A 117 19.72 13.26 6.20
C PHE A 117 20.98 12.40 6.25
N VAL A 118 21.77 12.40 5.18
CA VAL A 118 23.04 11.66 5.14
C VAL A 118 24.02 12.23 6.17
N ALA A 119 24.11 13.55 6.30
CA ALA A 119 25.02 14.19 7.24
C ALA A 119 24.69 13.86 8.71
N ASP A 120 23.40 13.87 9.08
CA ASP A 120 22.96 13.53 10.43
C ASP A 120 23.23 12.05 10.76
N ILE A 121 23.00 11.13 9.82
CA ILE A 121 23.33 9.70 10.04
C ILE A 121 24.83 9.52 10.26
N VAL A 122 25.66 10.17 9.46
CA VAL A 122 27.12 10.09 9.60
C VAL A 122 27.57 10.64 10.95
N LEU A 123 26.95 11.72 11.42
CA LEU A 123 27.22 12.30 12.73
C LEU A 123 26.81 11.36 13.86
N ASP A 124 25.59 10.84 13.83
CA ASP A 124 25.03 9.97 14.87
C ASP A 124 25.76 8.61 14.92
N MET A 125 26.13 8.05 13.76
CA MET A 125 26.97 6.85 13.70
C MET A 125 28.40 7.11 14.20
N GLY A 126 28.86 8.35 14.22
CA GLY A 126 30.20 8.72 14.69
C GLY A 126 30.48 8.29 16.14
N ASP A 127 29.44 8.18 16.98
CA ASP A 127 29.57 7.70 18.36
C ASP A 127 29.99 6.21 18.45
N LEU A 128 29.78 5.44 17.38
CA LEU A 128 30.17 4.03 17.27
C LEU A 128 31.57 3.86 16.67
N LEU A 129 32.29 4.94 16.36
CA LEU A 129 33.61 4.86 15.78
C LEU A 129 34.59 4.16 16.73
N ASN A 130 35.28 3.12 16.24
CA ASN A 130 36.16 2.22 17.00
C ASN A 130 35.46 1.28 17.99
N TYR A 131 34.12 1.23 18.00
CA TYR A 131 33.40 0.22 18.76
C TYR A 131 33.44 -1.13 18.04
N HIS A 132 33.94 -2.17 18.71
CA HIS A 132 34.05 -3.53 18.17
C HIS A 132 33.29 -4.50 19.08
N PRO A 133 32.07 -4.92 18.70
CA PRO A 133 31.26 -5.77 19.56
C PRO A 133 31.83 -7.18 19.64
N THR A 134 32.01 -7.69 20.87
CA THR A 134 32.58 -9.02 21.16
C THR A 134 31.58 -9.97 21.81
N SER A 135 30.40 -9.46 22.18
CA SER A 135 29.32 -10.25 22.76
C SER A 135 27.99 -10.00 22.07
N VAL A 136 27.06 -10.95 22.21
CA VAL A 136 25.70 -10.87 21.64
C VAL A 136 24.99 -9.57 22.04
N ASN A 137 25.14 -9.13 23.30
CA ASN A 137 24.49 -7.90 23.77
C ASN A 137 25.09 -6.64 23.12
N GLU A 138 26.40 -6.64 22.85
CA GLU A 138 27.09 -5.52 22.19
C GLU A 138 26.71 -5.44 20.70
N VAL A 139 26.56 -6.60 20.05
CA VAL A 139 26.06 -6.70 18.66
C VAL A 139 24.64 -6.14 18.55
N GLU A 140 23.74 -6.51 19.47
CA GLU A 140 22.36 -5.99 19.51
C GLU A 140 22.32 -4.49 19.83
N PHE A 141 23.17 -4.02 20.75
CA PHE A 141 23.28 -2.60 21.09
C PHE A 141 23.74 -1.77 19.88
N MET A 142 24.82 -2.19 19.22
CA MET A 142 25.36 -1.50 18.05
C MET A 142 24.36 -1.48 16.91
N THR A 143 23.66 -2.60 16.68
CA THR A 143 22.60 -2.69 15.67
C THR A 143 21.45 -1.73 15.98
N SER A 144 20.99 -1.70 17.23
CA SER A 144 19.90 -0.80 17.65
C SER A 144 20.30 0.66 17.52
N ALA A 145 21.52 1.03 17.90
CA ALA A 145 22.04 2.38 17.76
C ALA A 145 22.11 2.83 16.28
N ILE A 146 22.52 1.95 15.37
CA ILE A 146 22.49 2.24 13.92
C ILE A 146 21.05 2.42 13.46
N ALA A 147 20.15 1.49 13.81
CA ALA A 147 18.74 1.57 13.43
C ALA A 147 18.07 2.86 13.95
N ASP A 148 18.38 3.27 15.18
CA ASP A 148 17.87 4.49 15.80
C ASP A 148 18.41 5.76 15.11
N ALA A 149 19.68 5.78 14.70
CA ALA A 149 20.26 6.87 13.92
C ALA A 149 19.52 7.05 12.58
N PHE A 150 19.32 5.95 11.84
CA PHE A 150 18.56 5.99 10.59
C PHE A 150 17.11 6.43 10.79
N SER A 151 16.43 5.88 11.81
CA SER A 151 15.03 6.21 12.13
C SER A 151 14.86 7.68 12.53
N THR A 152 15.76 8.19 13.39
CA THR A 152 15.73 9.58 13.86
C THR A 152 15.99 10.56 12.73
N ALA A 153 17.03 10.32 11.92
CA ALA A 153 17.31 11.13 10.75
C ALA A 153 16.16 11.08 9.73
N TRP A 154 15.56 9.90 9.52
CA TRP A 154 14.43 9.74 8.62
C TRP A 154 13.23 10.57 9.08
N LEU A 155 12.84 10.48 10.35
CA LEU A 155 11.72 11.25 10.89
C LEU A 155 11.97 12.76 10.85
N LYS A 156 13.23 13.21 10.98
CA LYS A 156 13.60 14.62 10.93
C LYS A 156 13.52 15.21 9.53
N HIS A 157 14.03 14.49 8.53
CA HIS A 157 14.25 15.03 7.17
C HIS A 157 13.25 14.59 6.12
N SER A 158 12.59 13.45 6.31
CA SER A 158 11.57 13.01 5.36
C SER A 158 10.30 13.86 5.50
N SER A 159 9.58 14.02 4.39
CA SER A 159 8.32 14.75 4.32
C SER A 159 7.15 13.77 4.24
N GLU A 160 6.05 14.07 4.93
CA GLU A 160 4.83 13.28 4.79
C GLU A 160 4.18 13.50 3.42
N TYR A 161 3.72 12.42 2.80
CA TYR A 161 2.96 12.52 1.56
C TYR A 161 1.60 11.83 1.68
N THR A 162 0.61 12.48 1.09
CA THR A 162 -0.76 12.00 1.01
C THR A 162 -1.05 11.60 -0.43
N VAL A 163 -1.21 10.29 -0.67
CA VAL A 163 -1.70 9.78 -1.96
C VAL A 163 -3.22 9.88 -1.92
N GLY A 164 -3.74 11.05 -2.28
CA GLY A 164 -5.17 11.21 -2.52
C GLY A 164 -5.58 10.47 -3.81
N PRO A 165 -6.88 10.24 -4.05
CA PRO A 165 -7.39 9.67 -5.30
C PRO A 165 -6.94 10.43 -6.57
N ASN A 166 -6.50 11.67 -6.40
CA ASN A 166 -6.05 12.57 -7.47
C ASN A 166 -4.52 12.60 -7.65
N SER A 167 -3.75 11.84 -6.87
CA SER A 167 -2.30 11.76 -7.02
C SER A 167 -1.94 11.12 -8.36
N LYS A 168 -1.06 11.76 -9.12
CA LYS A 168 -0.67 11.33 -10.45
C LYS A 168 0.76 10.82 -10.37
N GLU A 169 0.95 9.51 -10.34
CA GLU A 169 2.29 8.88 -10.26
C GLU A 169 3.20 9.27 -11.45
N TYR A 170 2.61 9.60 -12.59
CA TYR A 170 3.34 10.11 -13.75
C TYR A 170 3.78 11.59 -13.64
N TRP A 171 3.44 12.30 -12.55
CA TRP A 171 3.72 13.72 -12.41
C TRP A 171 5.17 13.98 -12.03
N ASN A 172 5.88 14.78 -12.82
CA ASN A 172 7.31 15.06 -12.64
C ASN A 172 7.59 16.58 -12.49
N ASN A 173 8.84 16.94 -12.20
CA ASN A 173 9.26 18.35 -12.00
C ASN A 173 8.97 19.24 -13.23
N GLU A 174 9.00 18.67 -14.44
CA GLU A 174 8.69 19.39 -15.68
C GLU A 174 7.20 19.75 -15.77
N CYS A 175 6.30 18.86 -15.35
CA CYS A 175 4.88 19.14 -15.23
C CYS A 175 4.61 20.28 -14.24
N THR A 176 5.33 20.31 -13.12
CA THR A 176 5.22 21.38 -12.10
C THR A 176 5.70 22.72 -12.65
N ARG A 177 6.92 22.77 -13.23
CA ARG A 177 7.50 24.00 -13.78
C ARG A 177 6.62 24.61 -14.87
N THR A 178 6.16 23.79 -15.82
CA THR A 178 5.31 24.28 -16.93
C THR A 178 3.91 24.70 -16.45
N LEU A 179 3.38 24.08 -15.38
CA LEU A 179 2.14 24.51 -14.75
C LEU A 179 2.27 25.87 -14.07
N GLU A 180 3.39 26.11 -13.37
CA GLU A 180 3.68 27.41 -12.73
C GLU A 180 3.85 28.53 -13.75
N GLU A 181 4.58 28.27 -14.84
CA GLU A 181 4.73 29.21 -15.97
C GLU A 181 3.39 29.52 -16.65
N TYR A 182 2.52 28.53 -16.79
CA TYR A 182 1.15 28.73 -17.27
C TYR A 182 0.33 29.56 -16.28
N ARG A 183 0.36 29.26 -14.97
CA ARG A 183 -0.38 30.04 -13.97
C ARG A 183 0.08 31.49 -13.86
N ARG A 184 1.37 31.76 -14.08
CA ARG A 184 1.94 33.11 -14.00
C ARG A 184 1.51 34.00 -15.16
N VAL A 185 1.47 33.46 -16.38
CA VAL A 185 1.28 34.25 -17.61
C VAL A 185 -0.10 34.03 -18.24
N MET A 186 -0.75 32.90 -17.94
CA MET A 186 -2.06 32.49 -18.45
C MET A 186 -2.18 32.49 -19.99
N SER A 187 -1.06 32.32 -20.70
CA SER A 187 -1.01 32.31 -22.17
C SER A 187 -1.39 30.95 -22.76
N VAL A 188 -1.85 30.96 -24.02
CA VAL A 188 -2.20 29.77 -24.80
C VAL A 188 -0.96 28.91 -25.10
N GLU A 189 0.18 29.54 -25.33
CA GLU A 189 1.48 28.91 -25.57
C GLU A 189 1.95 28.15 -24.33
N ASN A 190 1.85 28.78 -23.15
CA ASN A 190 2.22 28.13 -21.90
C ASN A 190 1.24 27.00 -21.53
N HIS A 191 -0.05 27.15 -21.86
CA HIS A 191 -1.01 26.05 -21.74
C HIS A 191 -0.67 24.87 -22.64
N LYS A 192 -0.22 25.13 -23.88
CA LYS A 192 0.24 24.09 -24.81
C LYS A 192 1.52 23.41 -24.31
N ALA A 193 2.46 24.18 -23.78
CA ALA A 193 3.69 23.66 -23.18
C ALA A 193 3.39 22.76 -21.98
N PHE A 194 2.52 23.19 -21.06
CA PHE A 194 2.05 22.39 -19.93
C PHE A 194 1.38 21.08 -20.39
N ARG A 195 0.45 21.12 -21.35
CA ARG A 195 -0.19 19.90 -21.87
C ARG A 195 0.82 18.96 -22.53
N SER A 196 1.83 19.50 -23.22
CA SER A 196 2.89 18.70 -23.83
C SER A 196 3.74 17.99 -22.77
N ALA A 197 4.15 18.72 -21.72
CA ALA A 197 4.92 18.17 -20.61
C ALA A 197 4.15 17.05 -19.89
N VAL A 198 2.86 17.26 -19.61
CA VAL A 198 2.00 16.23 -18.99
C VAL A 198 1.85 14.99 -19.89
N LYS A 199 1.70 15.18 -21.21
CA LYS A 199 1.59 14.06 -22.15
C LYS A 199 2.89 13.27 -22.26
N ALA A 200 4.03 13.96 -22.26
CA ALA A 200 5.35 13.34 -22.26
C ALA A 200 5.57 12.55 -20.97
N ALA A 201 5.32 13.15 -19.80
CA ALA A 201 5.48 12.50 -18.51
C ALA A 201 4.60 11.26 -18.35
N LYS A 202 3.33 11.31 -18.80
CA LYS A 202 2.46 10.13 -18.88
C LYS A 202 3.06 9.03 -19.74
N ARG A 203 3.51 9.39 -20.94
CA ARG A 203 4.04 8.43 -21.91
C ARG A 203 5.27 7.74 -21.35
N THR A 204 6.25 8.50 -20.86
CA THR A 204 7.46 7.96 -20.25
C THR A 204 7.13 7.02 -19.11
N PHE A 205 6.26 7.42 -18.18
CA PHE A 205 5.86 6.58 -17.04
C PHE A 205 5.22 5.25 -17.46
N PHE A 206 4.28 5.29 -18.41
CA PHE A 206 3.62 4.05 -18.86
C PHE A 206 4.53 3.19 -19.74
N ASP A 207 5.38 3.79 -20.57
CA ASP A 207 6.36 3.08 -21.39
C ASP A 207 7.38 2.34 -20.48
N GLU A 208 7.91 3.01 -19.45
CA GLU A 208 8.78 2.41 -18.44
C GLU A 208 8.09 1.27 -17.68
N ARG A 209 6.82 1.45 -17.30
CA ARG A 209 6.06 0.40 -16.61
C ARG A 209 5.80 -0.81 -17.52
N ILE A 210 5.52 -0.59 -18.79
CA ILE A 210 5.36 -1.65 -19.78
C ILE A 210 6.68 -2.41 -19.96
N GLU A 211 7.80 -1.69 -20.02
CA GLU A 211 9.15 -2.26 -20.13
C GLU A 211 9.51 -3.09 -18.89
N GLU A 212 9.27 -2.58 -17.68
CA GLU A 212 9.45 -3.29 -16.42
C GLU A 212 8.62 -4.58 -16.37
N ILE A 213 7.33 -4.51 -16.70
CA ILE A 213 6.44 -5.67 -16.73
C ILE A 213 6.89 -6.67 -17.82
N ALA A 214 7.35 -6.19 -18.96
CA ALA A 214 7.81 -7.05 -20.05
C ALA A 214 9.12 -7.78 -19.73
N THR A 215 10.03 -7.13 -19.00
CA THR A 215 11.36 -7.66 -18.64
C THR A 215 11.34 -8.52 -17.37
N THR A 216 10.52 -8.16 -16.38
CA THR A 216 10.45 -8.86 -15.08
C THR A 216 9.49 -10.05 -15.12
N ASN A 217 8.33 -9.92 -15.77
CA ASN A 217 7.21 -10.87 -15.64
C ASN A 217 6.94 -11.75 -16.88
N LYS A 218 7.83 -11.78 -17.89
CA LYS A 218 7.55 -12.40 -19.20
C LYS A 218 6.18 -11.94 -19.76
N ARG A 219 6.19 -10.69 -20.22
CA ARG A 219 5.30 -9.98 -21.16
C ARG A 219 3.78 -9.92 -20.90
N PRO A 220 3.17 -8.72 -21.02
CA PRO A 220 1.71 -8.49 -20.94
C PRO A 220 0.84 -9.33 -21.89
N TRP A 221 1.42 -9.89 -22.96
CA TRP A 221 0.73 -10.60 -24.04
C TRP A 221 0.92 -12.12 -24.02
N ASP A 222 1.74 -12.66 -23.12
CA ASP A 222 1.96 -14.10 -22.95
C ASP A 222 0.70 -14.81 -22.36
N LEU A 223 -0.39 -14.07 -22.12
CA LEU A 223 -1.72 -14.55 -21.70
C LEU A 223 -2.60 -15.07 -22.86
N MET A 224 -2.28 -14.73 -24.10
CA MET A 224 -3.15 -15.07 -25.23
C MET A 224 -2.99 -16.53 -25.64
N ASP A 225 -4.11 -17.26 -25.77
CA ASP A 225 -4.14 -18.71 -26.02
C ASP A 225 -3.39 -19.16 -27.29
N TRP A 226 -3.23 -18.27 -28.27
CA TRP A 226 -2.53 -18.55 -29.52
C TRP A 226 -1.00 -18.44 -29.42
N VAL A 227 -0.47 -18.00 -28.27
CA VAL A 227 0.97 -17.89 -27.96
C VAL A 227 1.45 -19.03 -27.04
N LYS A 228 0.51 -19.82 -26.48
CA LYS A 228 0.81 -20.92 -25.55
C LYS A 228 1.57 -22.08 -26.22
N GLU A 229 2.35 -22.79 -25.41
CA GLU A 229 3.18 -23.93 -25.82
C GLU A 229 2.34 -25.03 -26.49
N ARG A 230 2.80 -25.52 -27.64
CA ARG A 230 2.07 -26.55 -28.42
C ARG A 230 2.06 -27.86 -27.65
N LYS A 231 0.97 -28.62 -27.78
CA LYS A 231 0.78 -29.94 -27.14
C LYS A 231 2.01 -30.83 -27.36
N ASN A 232 2.57 -31.30 -26.26
CA ASN A 232 3.71 -32.21 -26.26
C ASN A 232 3.37 -33.51 -27.01
N PRO A 233 4.37 -34.13 -27.67
CA PRO A 233 4.20 -35.45 -28.26
C PRO A 233 3.78 -36.46 -27.18
N PRO A 234 3.12 -37.57 -27.56
CA PRO A 234 2.68 -38.58 -26.60
C PRO A 234 3.88 -39.07 -25.80
N CYS A 235 3.89 -38.80 -24.49
CA CYS A 235 4.87 -39.40 -23.60
C CYS A 235 4.59 -40.90 -23.53
N GLU A 236 5.64 -41.69 -23.78
CA GLU A 236 5.60 -43.13 -23.50
C GLU A 236 5.31 -43.34 -22.01
N ALA A 237 4.48 -44.33 -21.69
CA ALA A 237 4.16 -44.65 -20.31
C ALA A 237 5.45 -44.97 -19.54
N ILE A 238 5.60 -44.40 -18.34
CA ILE A 238 6.76 -44.66 -17.47
C ILE A 238 6.87 -46.17 -17.26
N GLN A 239 8.02 -46.74 -17.59
CA GLN A 239 8.29 -48.17 -17.42
C GLN A 239 9.18 -48.39 -16.20
N PHE A 240 8.83 -49.38 -15.38
CA PHE A 240 9.66 -49.83 -14.26
C PHE A 240 9.89 -51.35 -14.42
N ASN A 241 11.15 -51.78 -14.40
CA ASN A 241 11.55 -53.17 -14.67
C ASN A 241 10.99 -53.77 -15.97
N GLY A 242 10.85 -52.93 -17.01
CA GLY A 242 10.36 -53.37 -18.33
C GLY A 242 8.84 -53.55 -18.43
N GLN A 243 8.08 -53.19 -17.39
CA GLN A 243 6.61 -53.15 -17.42
C GLN A 243 6.13 -51.69 -17.39
N PRO A 244 5.16 -51.31 -18.24
CA PRO A 244 4.57 -49.98 -18.22
C PRO A 244 3.70 -49.80 -16.97
N CYS A 245 3.97 -48.74 -16.21
CA CYS A 245 3.22 -48.36 -15.02
C CYS A 245 1.99 -47.57 -15.47
N HIS A 246 0.82 -48.19 -15.39
CA HIS A 246 -0.44 -47.60 -15.82
C HIS A 246 -1.31 -47.13 -14.65
N GLU A 247 -1.08 -47.66 -13.45
CA GLU A 247 -1.80 -47.26 -12.24
C GLU A 247 -0.95 -46.37 -11.33
N LEU A 248 -1.61 -45.53 -10.53
CA LEU A 248 -0.95 -44.58 -9.65
C LEU A 248 -0.10 -45.27 -8.58
N ASN A 249 -0.54 -46.45 -8.11
CA ASN A 249 0.24 -47.25 -7.15
C ASN A 249 1.52 -47.79 -7.80
N ASP A 250 1.46 -48.27 -9.04
CA ASP A 250 2.64 -48.73 -9.77
C ASP A 250 3.64 -47.58 -10.01
N LEU A 251 3.13 -46.39 -10.32
CA LEU A 251 3.96 -45.18 -10.45
C LEU A 251 4.61 -44.79 -9.12
N TRP A 252 3.86 -44.86 -8.03
CA TRP A 252 4.40 -44.58 -6.69
C TRP A 252 5.44 -45.60 -6.28
N ASP A 253 5.18 -46.89 -6.49
CA ASP A 253 6.11 -47.96 -6.19
C ASP A 253 7.35 -47.89 -7.07
N ALA A 254 7.20 -47.56 -8.36
CA ALA A 254 8.31 -47.32 -9.27
C ALA A 254 9.17 -46.15 -8.79
N LEU A 255 8.55 -45.01 -8.44
CA LEU A 255 9.26 -43.83 -7.94
C LEU A 255 9.94 -44.13 -6.59
N HIS A 256 9.19 -44.69 -5.65
CA HIS A 256 9.66 -45.00 -4.31
C HIS A 256 10.83 -45.98 -4.35
N ASN A 257 10.72 -47.08 -5.10
CA ASN A 257 11.78 -48.06 -5.22
C ASN A 257 12.96 -47.55 -6.05
N THR A 258 12.77 -46.63 -6.99
CA THR A 258 13.90 -46.04 -7.76
C THR A 258 14.74 -45.11 -6.88
N TYR A 259 14.10 -44.22 -6.13
CA TYR A 259 14.80 -43.20 -5.34
C TYR A 259 15.18 -43.67 -3.93
N ASN A 260 14.43 -44.62 -3.36
CA ASN A 260 14.66 -45.17 -2.03
C ASN A 260 15.16 -46.62 -2.07
N ALA A 261 15.71 -47.09 -3.19
CA ALA A 261 16.32 -48.43 -3.33
C ALA A 261 17.37 -48.76 -2.25
N ALA A 262 17.90 -47.72 -1.59
CA ALA A 262 18.92 -47.80 -0.56
C ALA A 262 18.43 -47.37 0.83
N SER A 263 17.13 -47.09 1.05
CA SER A 263 16.63 -46.61 2.35
C SER A 263 16.89 -47.58 3.49
N ASP A 264 16.84 -48.88 3.19
CA ASP A 264 17.02 -49.95 4.18
C ASP A 264 18.48 -50.44 4.23
N ARG A 265 19.38 -49.83 3.46
CA ARG A 265 20.80 -50.15 3.56
C ARG A 265 21.34 -49.49 4.82
N PRO A 266 21.88 -50.25 5.78
CA PRO A 266 22.57 -49.66 6.91
C PRO A 266 23.75 -48.85 6.37
N VAL A 267 23.72 -47.53 6.59
CA VAL A 267 24.86 -46.66 6.31
C VAL A 267 25.83 -46.83 7.47
N ASP A 268 26.99 -47.40 7.18
CA ASP A 268 28.06 -47.51 8.16
C ASP A 268 28.69 -46.13 8.38
N LEU A 269 28.33 -45.47 9.47
CA LEU A 269 28.86 -44.17 9.84
C LEU A 269 30.24 -44.28 10.51
N SER A 270 30.74 -45.48 10.81
CA SER A 270 32.07 -45.64 11.40
C SER A 270 33.18 -45.17 10.44
N MET A 271 32.88 -45.07 9.14
CA MET A 271 33.79 -44.46 8.16
C MET A 271 34.09 -42.98 8.45
N LEU A 272 33.22 -42.28 9.21
CA LEU A 272 33.45 -40.90 9.64
C LEU A 272 34.39 -40.83 10.85
N ASP A 273 34.46 -41.89 11.67
CA ASP A 273 35.38 -41.97 12.81
C ASP A 273 36.85 -42.16 12.36
N ASP A 274 37.05 -42.72 11.16
CA ASP A 274 38.36 -42.88 10.52
C ASP A 274 38.81 -41.63 9.75
N LEU A 275 37.92 -40.63 9.57
CA LEU A 275 38.30 -39.38 8.95
C LEU A 275 39.13 -38.56 9.95
N PRO A 276 40.30 -38.06 9.55
CA PRO A 276 41.04 -37.15 10.41
C PRO A 276 40.23 -35.87 10.61
N ASP A 277 40.19 -35.39 11.86
CA ASP A 277 39.70 -34.04 12.14
C ASP A 277 40.55 -33.05 11.34
N GLU A 278 39.93 -32.42 10.34
CA GLU A 278 40.56 -31.31 9.63
C GLU A 278 40.77 -30.15 10.62
N PRO A 279 41.88 -29.41 10.52
CA PRO A 279 42.12 -28.28 11.40
C PRO A 279 40.99 -27.27 11.26
N GLU A 280 40.58 -26.69 12.39
CA GLU A 280 39.57 -25.64 12.41
C GLU A 280 39.97 -24.52 11.45
N ARG A 281 39.15 -24.29 10.42
CA ARG A 281 39.42 -23.27 9.41
C ARG A 281 39.22 -21.92 10.06
N GLN A 282 40.27 -21.11 10.10
CA GLN A 282 40.16 -19.72 10.50
C GLN A 282 39.17 -19.00 9.58
N TRP A 283 38.16 -18.37 10.16
CA TRP A 283 37.26 -17.49 9.43
C TRP A 283 37.93 -16.12 9.33
N PRO A 284 38.28 -15.63 8.12
CA PRO A 284 38.87 -14.32 7.97
C PRO A 284 37.85 -13.23 8.33
N GLU A 285 38.34 -12.12 8.87
CA GLU A 285 37.52 -10.92 9.10
C GLU A 285 36.91 -10.43 7.78
N PHE A 286 35.67 -9.97 7.85
CA PHE A 286 34.93 -9.40 6.74
C PHE A 286 35.66 -8.15 6.25
N SER A 287 36.05 -8.14 4.99
CA SER A 287 36.88 -7.08 4.45
C SER A 287 36.06 -5.91 3.92
N LEU A 288 36.66 -4.71 3.93
CA LEU A 288 36.10 -3.53 3.25
C LEU A 288 35.87 -3.79 1.74
N LEU A 289 36.67 -4.66 1.13
CA LEU A 289 36.52 -5.04 -0.28
C LEU A 289 35.22 -5.83 -0.50
N GLU A 290 34.93 -6.81 0.37
CA GLU A 290 33.70 -7.60 0.30
C GLU A 290 32.47 -6.72 0.53
N LEU A 291 32.52 -5.78 1.49
CA LEU A 291 31.46 -4.80 1.69
C LEU A 291 31.20 -3.99 0.41
N ARG A 292 32.25 -3.48 -0.24
CA ARG A 292 32.13 -2.70 -1.48
C ARG A 292 31.57 -3.53 -2.63
N GLN A 293 32.05 -4.76 -2.81
CA GLN A 293 31.54 -5.67 -3.85
C GLN A 293 30.06 -6.00 -3.63
N ALA A 294 29.65 -6.24 -2.38
CA ALA A 294 28.25 -6.46 -2.02
C ALA A 294 27.39 -5.22 -2.35
N LEU A 295 27.87 -4.02 -2.02
CA LEU A 295 27.18 -2.77 -2.35
C LEU A 295 27.09 -2.54 -3.87
N ASP A 296 28.16 -2.77 -4.61
CA ASP A 296 28.20 -2.54 -6.07
C ASP A 296 27.25 -3.46 -6.83
N ALA A 297 27.06 -4.70 -6.36
CA ALA A 297 26.09 -5.64 -6.93
C ALA A 297 24.63 -5.17 -6.75
N CYS A 298 24.35 -4.31 -5.77
CA CYS A 298 23.00 -3.84 -5.48
C CYS A 298 22.60 -2.66 -6.39
N SER A 299 21.38 -2.70 -6.93
CA SER A 299 20.82 -1.60 -7.71
C SER A 299 20.54 -0.37 -6.83
N SER A 300 21.03 0.80 -7.22
CA SER A 300 20.80 2.05 -6.47
C SER A 300 19.32 2.46 -6.38
N ARG A 301 18.44 1.85 -7.18
CA ARG A 301 16.99 2.15 -7.20
C ARG A 301 16.16 1.21 -6.33
N SER A 302 16.70 0.08 -5.89
CA SER A 302 16.01 -0.81 -4.95
C SER A 302 16.26 -0.39 -3.51
N ALA A 303 15.43 -0.89 -2.61
CA ALA A 303 15.61 -0.75 -1.16
C ALA A 303 15.94 -2.13 -0.56
N PRO A 304 16.86 -2.20 0.42
CA PRO A 304 17.10 -3.41 1.19
C PRO A 304 15.92 -3.78 2.11
N GLY A 305 15.08 -2.81 2.46
CA GLY A 305 13.99 -2.99 3.42
C GLY A 305 12.75 -2.12 3.15
N PRO A 306 11.73 -2.23 4.04
CA PRO A 306 10.47 -1.49 3.94
C PRO A 306 10.57 -0.03 4.40
N ASP A 307 11.73 0.41 4.88
CA ASP A 307 12.03 1.72 5.45
C ASP A 307 12.17 2.85 4.39
N HIS A 308 11.93 2.55 3.11
CA HIS A 308 12.09 3.46 1.97
C HIS A 308 13.52 4.02 1.82
N ILE A 309 14.49 3.49 2.55
CA ILE A 309 15.90 3.81 2.40
C ILE A 309 16.40 3.03 1.19
N THR A 310 16.89 3.70 0.16
CA THR A 310 17.41 3.02 -1.03
C THR A 310 18.89 2.65 -0.86
N TRP A 311 19.36 1.68 -1.65
CA TRP A 311 20.79 1.37 -1.74
C TRP A 311 21.65 2.58 -2.13
N ARG A 312 21.06 3.60 -2.78
CA ARG A 312 21.76 4.86 -3.06
C ARG A 312 22.19 5.57 -1.78
N HIS A 313 21.31 5.65 -0.78
CA HIS A 313 21.64 6.30 0.50
C HIS A 313 22.74 5.52 1.22
N LEU A 314 22.62 4.19 1.28
CA LEU A 314 23.65 3.34 1.88
C LEU A 314 25.00 3.47 1.16
N LYS A 315 25.02 3.50 -0.17
CA LYS A 315 26.25 3.73 -0.94
C LYS A 315 26.88 5.09 -0.65
N GLN A 316 26.07 6.13 -0.44
CA GLN A 316 26.58 7.46 -0.08
C GLN A 316 27.18 7.49 1.33
N ILE A 317 26.51 6.89 2.30
CA ILE A 317 26.97 6.81 3.70
C ILE A 317 28.24 5.95 3.78
N LEU A 318 28.23 4.77 3.17
CA LEU A 318 29.35 3.81 3.21
C LEU A 318 30.48 4.13 2.23
N ALA A 319 30.35 5.19 1.44
CA ALA A 319 31.50 5.76 0.73
C ALA A 319 32.50 6.40 1.71
N LEU A 320 32.04 6.82 2.90
CA LEU A 320 32.90 7.33 3.96
C LEU A 320 33.58 6.16 4.69
N PRO A 321 34.93 6.14 4.77
CA PRO A 321 35.67 5.04 5.40
C PRO A 321 35.27 4.77 6.86
N GLU A 322 34.92 5.83 7.59
CA GLU A 322 34.50 5.77 8.99
C GLU A 322 33.21 4.95 9.15
N CYS A 323 32.18 5.28 8.37
CA CYS A 323 30.90 4.57 8.38
C CYS A 323 31.04 3.14 7.86
N ALA A 324 31.87 2.94 6.83
CA ALA A 324 32.16 1.60 6.33
C ALA A 324 32.84 0.73 7.40
N GLY A 325 33.79 1.29 8.16
CA GLY A 325 34.46 0.59 9.26
C GLY A 325 33.50 0.16 10.37
N ILE A 326 32.50 0.99 10.69
CA ILE A 326 31.46 0.66 11.67
C ILE A 326 30.63 -0.56 11.21
N ILE A 327 30.21 -0.60 9.95
CA ILE A 327 29.46 -1.74 9.42
C ILE A 327 30.33 -3.00 9.35
N THR A 328 31.60 -2.88 8.98
CA THR A 328 32.54 -4.00 8.98
C THR A 328 32.72 -4.57 10.39
N ALA A 329 32.94 -3.71 11.39
CA ALA A 329 33.09 -4.14 12.80
C ALA A 329 31.82 -4.84 13.33
N LEU A 330 30.63 -4.39 12.91
CA LEU A 330 29.39 -5.08 13.23
C LEU A 330 29.32 -6.47 12.57
N ALA A 331 29.68 -6.58 11.29
CA ALA A 331 29.69 -7.86 10.58
C ALA A 331 30.65 -8.86 11.23
N ASP A 332 31.85 -8.41 11.60
CA ASP A 332 32.83 -9.22 12.32
C ASP A 332 32.32 -9.64 13.71
N GLY A 333 31.65 -8.75 14.43
CA GLY A 333 31.00 -9.09 15.70
C GLY A 333 29.90 -10.15 15.55
N CYS A 334 29.10 -10.08 14.49
CA CYS A 334 28.09 -11.12 14.19
C CYS A 334 28.76 -12.47 13.93
N ILE A 335 29.85 -12.49 13.16
CA ILE A 335 30.61 -13.70 12.85
C ILE A 335 31.25 -14.28 14.11
N ALA A 336 31.94 -13.46 14.90
CA ALA A 336 32.66 -13.88 16.09
C ALA A 336 31.74 -14.43 17.19
N THR A 337 30.53 -13.86 17.31
CA THR A 337 29.53 -14.30 18.29
C THR A 337 28.61 -15.41 17.78
N GLY A 338 28.61 -15.69 16.47
CA GLY A 338 27.68 -16.59 15.82
C GLY A 338 26.21 -16.13 15.94
N HIS A 339 25.98 -14.83 16.09
CA HIS A 339 24.66 -14.25 16.35
C HIS A 339 24.23 -13.29 15.24
N TRP A 340 22.98 -13.44 14.79
CA TRP A 340 22.36 -12.51 13.86
C TRP A 340 21.44 -11.54 14.62
N PRO A 341 21.63 -10.21 14.50
CA PRO A 341 20.83 -9.22 15.22
C PRO A 341 19.33 -9.33 14.89
N LYS A 342 18.46 -9.08 15.87
CA LYS A 342 17.00 -9.15 15.67
C LYS A 342 16.44 -8.02 14.81
N HIS A 343 17.16 -6.91 14.73
CA HIS A 343 16.70 -5.70 14.06
C HIS A 343 16.80 -5.77 12.52
N PHE A 344 17.54 -6.76 11.99
CA PHE A 344 17.80 -6.94 10.56
C PHE A 344 17.14 -8.18 9.97
#